data_AF-A0A2G6NQF8-F1
#
_entry.id   AF-A0A2G6NQF8-F1
#
_cell.length_a   1.000
_cell.length_b   1.000
_cell.length_c   1.000
_cell.angle_alpha   90.00
_cell.angle_beta   90.00
_cell.angle_gamma   90.00
#
_symmetry.space_group_name_H-M   'P 1'
#
loop_
_entity.id
_entity.type
_entity.pdbx_description
1 polymer ?
#
loop_
_entity_poly.entity_id
_entity_poly.type
_entity_poly.pdbx_seq_one_letter_code
_entity_poly.pdbx_strand_id
1 'polypeptide(L)'
;MKKHLVFISIIAILTGLLLIFPFSYRFSEPVKELPKFITYKKALLEILPSELNKHAKNHKCKDYIIPVSEIEGNYKIYQFLADDINIAAQTFHGWKLLVDRNLKEKMKKRVEERIHNWGPMGVGREIKEILETQKKIAMKTRYSIVAKCDELRPKEIDNIKLVVSINNEKTQENVFSIPVFFTSQEKIISMKNERKNALKKRQPKFSKIFPIMSKKAFFCTHQKK
;
A
#
# COMPACT_ATOMS: atom_id res chain seq x y z
N MET A 1 45.76 30.39 -44.93
CA MET A 1 46.33 29.61 -43.80
C MET A 1 46.04 30.21 -42.42
N LYS A 2 46.24 31.52 -42.18
CA LYS A 2 46.03 32.15 -40.85
C LYS A 2 44.64 31.93 -40.21
N LYS A 3 43.56 31.86 -41.01
CA LYS A 3 42.19 31.66 -40.51
C LYS A 3 41.93 30.29 -39.87
N HIS A 4 42.60 29.23 -40.35
CA HIS A 4 42.44 27.87 -39.79
C HIS A 4 43.14 27.72 -38.43
N LEU A 5 44.26 28.43 -38.24
CA LEU A 5 45.02 28.42 -36.98
C LEU A 5 44.24 29.08 -35.83
N VAL A 6 43.52 30.17 -36.13
CA VAL A 6 42.63 30.83 -35.16
C VAL A 6 41.44 29.94 -34.81
N PHE A 7 40.88 29.23 -35.79
CA PHE A 7 39.75 28.34 -35.56
C PHE A 7 40.10 27.15 -34.66
N ILE A 8 41.29 26.57 -34.84
CA ILE A 8 41.78 25.46 -34.02
C ILE A 8 42.04 25.93 -32.57
N SER A 9 42.57 27.13 -32.36
CA SER A 9 42.78 27.62 -30.99
C SER A 9 41.48 27.89 -30.25
N ILE A 10 40.45 28.42 -30.94
CA ILE A 10 39.11 28.63 -30.34
C ILE A 10 38.49 27.30 -29.92
N ILE A 11 38.57 26.26 -30.75
CA ILE A 11 38.05 24.93 -30.41
C ILE A 11 38.79 24.34 -29.20
N ALA A 12 40.12 24.47 -29.15
CA ALA A 12 40.94 23.98 -28.04
C ALA A 12 40.62 24.69 -26.71
N ILE A 13 40.34 25.99 -26.76
CA ILE A 13 39.92 26.76 -25.58
C ILE A 13 38.52 26.31 -25.14
N LEU A 14 37.59 26.08 -26.08
CA LEU A 14 36.23 25.66 -25.77
C LEU A 14 36.19 24.26 -25.14
N THR A 15 36.98 23.32 -25.67
CA THR A 15 37.08 21.95 -25.12
C THR A 15 37.82 21.93 -23.79
N GLY A 16 38.85 22.75 -23.62
CA GLY A 16 39.51 22.98 -22.34
C GLY A 16 38.54 23.53 -21.29
N LEU A 17 37.70 24.50 -21.64
CA LEU A 17 36.68 25.05 -20.74
C LEU A 17 35.65 24.01 -20.31
N LEU A 18 35.22 23.14 -21.24
CA LEU A 18 34.27 22.04 -20.96
C LEU A 18 34.84 20.97 -20.02
N LEU A 19 36.16 20.77 -19.99
CA LEU A 19 36.83 19.86 -19.07
C LEU A 19 37.01 20.47 -17.67
N ILE A 20 37.24 21.79 -17.59
CA ILE A 20 37.45 22.52 -16.32
C ILE A 20 36.11 22.79 -15.62
N PHE A 21 35.06 23.10 -16.40
CA PHE A 21 33.68 23.19 -15.90
C PHE A 21 32.90 21.97 -16.36
N PRO A 22 32.98 20.82 -15.64
CA PRO A 22 32.00 19.78 -15.84
C PRO A 22 30.65 20.46 -15.59
N PHE A 23 29.81 20.55 -16.63
CA PHE A 23 28.41 20.95 -16.53
C PHE A 23 27.72 19.93 -15.62
N SER A 24 27.94 20.08 -14.31
CA SER A 24 27.27 19.32 -13.29
C SER A 24 25.84 19.85 -13.30
N TYR A 25 24.97 19.13 -13.98
CA TYR A 25 23.53 19.29 -13.88
C TYR A 25 23.14 19.01 -12.42
N ARG A 26 23.34 19.99 -11.54
CA ARG A 26 22.87 19.95 -10.17
C ARG A 26 21.38 20.17 -10.23
N PHE A 27 20.61 19.09 -10.15
CA PHE A 27 19.19 19.21 -9.84
C PHE A 27 19.08 19.94 -8.49
N SER A 28 18.46 21.11 -8.49
CA SER A 28 18.48 22.09 -7.40
C SER A 28 17.83 21.61 -6.09
N GLU A 29 17.10 20.49 -6.11
CA GLU A 29 16.50 19.90 -4.92
C GLU A 29 16.65 18.37 -4.94
N PRO A 30 16.81 17.67 -3.81
CA PRO A 30 16.71 16.21 -3.77
C PRO A 30 15.26 15.76 -4.12
N VAL A 31 15.10 14.58 -4.73
CA VAL A 31 13.75 14.00 -4.93
C VAL A 31 13.24 13.64 -3.54
N LYS A 32 12.16 14.27 -3.09
CA LYS A 32 11.53 13.92 -1.81
C LYS A 32 11.22 12.43 -1.80
N GLU A 33 11.71 11.73 -0.78
CA GLU A 33 11.37 10.33 -0.56
C GLU A 33 9.86 10.20 -0.34
N LEU A 34 9.30 9.04 -0.70
CA LEU A 34 7.92 8.77 -0.33
C LEU A 34 7.87 8.69 1.20
N PRO A 35 6.93 9.40 1.85
CA PRO A 35 6.77 9.28 3.29
C PRO A 35 6.55 7.82 3.66
N LYS A 36 6.99 7.40 4.85
CA LYS A 36 6.63 6.09 5.37
C LYS A 36 5.12 6.08 5.65
N PHE A 37 4.44 5.05 5.18
CA PHE A 37 2.99 4.91 5.34
C PHE A 37 2.57 3.46 5.53
N ILE A 38 1.40 3.26 6.12
CA ILE A 38 0.82 1.94 6.33
C ILE A 38 -0.15 1.65 5.18
N THR A 39 0.07 0.54 4.49
CA THR A 39 -0.88 0.08 3.45
C THR A 39 -2.08 -0.61 4.08
N TYR A 40 -3.21 -0.60 3.37
CA TYR A 40 -4.39 -1.40 3.71
C TYR A 40 -4.02 -2.86 4.05
N LYS A 41 -3.19 -3.49 3.21
CA LYS A 41 -2.72 -4.87 3.40
C LYS A 41 -2.02 -5.04 4.76
N LYS A 42 -1.09 -4.14 5.08
CA LYS A 42 -0.32 -4.21 6.33
C LYS A 42 -1.21 -3.98 7.55
N ALA A 43 -2.09 -2.98 7.48
CA ALA A 43 -3.05 -2.68 8.53
C ALA A 43 -3.95 -3.88 8.87
N LEU A 44 -4.51 -4.53 7.85
CA LEU A 44 -5.55 -5.56 8.05
C LEU A 44 -5.00 -6.98 8.25
N LEU A 45 -3.82 -7.31 7.72
CA LEU A 45 -3.24 -8.66 7.82
C LEU A 45 -2.21 -8.82 8.92
N GLU A 46 -1.56 -7.74 9.35
CA GLU A 46 -0.48 -7.81 10.33
C GLU A 46 -0.88 -7.09 11.62
N ILE A 47 -1.23 -5.80 11.50
CA ILE A 47 -1.45 -4.94 12.67
C ILE A 47 -2.74 -5.31 13.40
N LEU A 48 -3.88 -5.30 12.68
CA LEU A 48 -5.18 -5.55 13.29
C LEU A 48 -5.27 -6.95 13.96
N PRO A 49 -4.87 -8.06 13.31
CA PRO A 49 -4.91 -9.37 13.96
C PRO A 49 -4.00 -9.48 15.18
N SER A 50 -2.81 -8.87 15.12
CA SER A 50 -1.86 -8.86 16.24
C SER A 50 -2.44 -8.14 17.45
N GLU A 51 -2.97 -6.93 17.26
CA GLU A 51 -3.58 -6.14 18.33
C GLU A 51 -4.86 -6.79 18.86
N LEU A 52 -5.71 -7.35 17.98
CA LEU A 52 -6.91 -8.10 18.40
C LEU A 52 -6.52 -9.26 19.32
N ASN A 53 -5.56 -10.09 18.89
CA ASN A 53 -5.10 -11.23 19.66
C ASN A 53 -4.52 -10.80 21.01
N LYS A 54 -3.75 -9.71 21.05
CA LYS A 54 -3.14 -9.17 22.27
C LYS A 54 -4.20 -8.67 23.25
N HIS A 55 -5.12 -7.83 22.80
CA HIS A 55 -6.19 -7.31 23.65
C HIS A 55 -7.16 -8.41 24.10
N ALA A 56 -7.57 -9.30 23.21
CA ALA A 56 -8.45 -10.42 23.54
C ALA A 56 -7.83 -11.35 24.60
N LYS A 57 -6.51 -11.62 24.52
CA LYS A 57 -5.78 -12.38 25.55
C LYS A 57 -5.76 -11.64 26.89
N ASN A 58 -5.46 -10.36 26.89
CA ASN A 58 -5.38 -9.54 28.12
C ASN A 58 -6.73 -9.48 28.85
N HIS A 59 -7.82 -9.31 28.10
CA HIS A 59 -9.18 -9.30 28.65
C HIS A 59 -9.76 -10.71 28.87
N LYS A 60 -8.96 -11.76 28.64
CA LYS A 60 -9.38 -13.18 28.75
C LYS A 60 -10.66 -13.48 27.98
N CYS A 61 -10.83 -12.83 26.82
CA CYS A 61 -11.97 -13.05 25.96
C CYS A 61 -11.97 -14.51 25.50
N LYS A 62 -13.07 -15.20 25.78
CA LYS A 62 -13.38 -16.54 25.32
C LYS A 62 -14.88 -16.59 25.10
N ASP A 63 -15.35 -17.45 24.20
CA ASP A 63 -16.75 -17.66 23.80
C ASP A 63 -17.03 -17.16 22.37
N TYR A 64 -18.31 -17.06 22.03
CA TYR A 64 -18.78 -16.74 20.70
C TYR A 64 -18.81 -15.23 20.47
N ILE A 65 -18.40 -14.86 19.26
CA ILE A 65 -18.35 -13.47 18.81
C ILE A 65 -19.22 -13.29 17.56
N ILE A 66 -20.06 -12.26 17.56
CA ILE A 66 -20.88 -11.86 16.43
C ILE A 66 -19.98 -11.12 15.42
N PRO A 67 -19.96 -11.54 14.14
CA PRO A 67 -19.21 -10.87 13.10
C PRO A 67 -19.73 -9.45 12.85
N VAL A 68 -18.87 -8.60 12.31
CA VAL A 68 -19.29 -7.29 11.81
C VAL A 68 -20.12 -7.48 10.53
N SER A 69 -21.34 -6.91 10.51
CA SER A 69 -22.23 -6.89 9.34
C SER A 69 -22.16 -5.56 8.59
N GLU A 70 -22.04 -4.46 9.33
CA GLU A 70 -22.05 -3.10 8.82
C GLU A 70 -20.90 -2.30 9.44
N ILE A 71 -20.38 -1.35 8.66
CA ILE A 71 -19.30 -0.46 9.09
C ILE A 71 -19.83 0.95 9.05
N GLU A 72 -19.65 1.69 10.13
CA GLU A 72 -20.03 3.11 10.15
C GLU A 72 -18.99 3.96 9.40
N GLY A 73 -19.44 4.98 8.68
CA GLY A 73 -18.58 5.98 8.04
C GLY A 73 -18.30 5.75 6.55
N ASN A 74 -17.20 6.30 6.03
CA ASN A 74 -16.87 6.25 4.61
C ASN A 74 -15.95 5.05 4.30
N TYR A 75 -16.56 3.91 3.98
CA TYR A 75 -15.84 2.68 3.65
C TYR A 75 -16.18 2.12 2.26
N LYS A 76 -16.96 2.83 1.44
CA LYS A 76 -17.45 2.32 0.13
C LYS A 76 -16.32 1.93 -0.83
N ILE A 77 -15.15 2.56 -0.68
CA ILE A 77 -13.94 2.25 -1.45
C ILE A 77 -13.36 0.88 -1.06
N TYR A 78 -13.71 0.37 0.13
CA TYR A 78 -13.26 -0.90 0.71
C TYR A 78 -14.43 -1.89 0.80
N GLN A 79 -14.91 -2.35 -0.35
CA GLN A 79 -16.08 -3.22 -0.46
C GLN A 79 -16.02 -4.49 0.42
N PHE A 80 -14.83 -5.00 0.71
CA PHE A 80 -14.62 -6.23 1.49
C PHE A 80 -14.14 -5.97 2.92
N LEU A 81 -14.19 -4.74 3.42
CA LEU A 81 -13.64 -4.38 4.73
C LEU A 81 -14.25 -5.18 5.88
N ALA A 82 -15.56 -5.43 5.84
CA ALA A 82 -16.25 -6.20 6.87
C ALA A 82 -15.75 -7.65 6.91
N ASP A 83 -15.68 -8.32 5.76
CA ASP A 83 -15.11 -9.66 5.63
C ASP A 83 -13.65 -9.67 6.09
N ASP A 84 -12.91 -8.61 5.75
CA ASP A 84 -11.49 -8.50 6.07
C ASP A 84 -11.23 -8.36 7.57
N ILE A 85 -12.09 -7.65 8.31
CA ILE A 85 -12.10 -7.55 9.78
C ILE A 85 -12.54 -8.87 10.42
N ASN A 86 -13.58 -9.52 9.88
CA ASN A 86 -14.04 -10.81 10.40
C ASN A 86 -12.99 -11.90 10.27
N ILE A 87 -12.24 -11.91 9.16
CA ILE A 87 -11.08 -12.79 8.99
C ILE A 87 -9.99 -12.47 10.03
N ALA A 88 -9.73 -11.18 10.30
CA ALA A 88 -8.77 -10.78 11.33
C ALA A 88 -9.20 -11.25 12.73
N ALA A 89 -10.49 -11.19 13.08
CA ALA A 89 -10.97 -11.71 14.36
C ALA A 89 -10.79 -13.23 14.51
N GLN A 90 -10.84 -13.99 13.41
CA GLN A 90 -10.64 -15.44 13.45
C GLN A 90 -9.22 -15.88 13.79
N THR A 91 -8.22 -14.99 13.74
CA THR A 91 -6.85 -15.34 14.15
C THR A 91 -6.73 -15.62 15.64
N PHE A 92 -7.75 -15.24 16.42
CA PHE A 92 -7.77 -15.49 17.85
C PHE A 92 -8.49 -16.81 18.15
N HIS A 93 -7.75 -17.87 18.48
CA HIS A 93 -8.31 -19.19 18.80
C HIS A 93 -9.27 -19.22 20.00
N GLY A 94 -9.28 -18.18 20.85
CA GLY A 94 -10.23 -18.10 21.97
C GLY A 94 -11.66 -17.78 21.55
N TRP A 95 -11.86 -17.31 20.32
CA TRP A 95 -13.17 -16.97 19.79
C TRP A 95 -13.72 -18.02 18.84
N LYS A 96 -15.04 -18.16 18.88
CA LYS A 96 -15.82 -18.88 17.88
C LYS A 96 -16.71 -17.88 17.14
N LEU A 97 -16.38 -17.56 15.88
CA LEU A 97 -17.13 -16.59 15.10
C LEU A 97 -18.47 -17.19 14.65
N LEU A 98 -19.58 -16.55 15.01
CA LEU A 98 -20.93 -16.99 14.63
C LEU A 98 -21.31 -16.47 13.25
N VAL A 99 -21.09 -17.27 12.21
CA VAL A 99 -21.47 -16.90 10.85
C VAL A 99 -22.65 -17.70 10.33
N ASP A 100 -23.48 -17.06 9.50
CA ASP A 100 -24.44 -17.78 8.68
C ASP A 100 -23.74 -18.48 7.50
N ARG A 101 -24.48 -19.33 6.78
CA ARG A 101 -23.94 -20.10 5.66
C ARG A 101 -23.50 -19.23 4.48
N ASN A 102 -24.18 -18.12 4.22
CA ASN A 102 -23.89 -17.25 3.08
C ASN A 102 -22.61 -16.44 3.33
N LEU A 103 -22.48 -15.87 4.53
CA LEU A 103 -21.29 -15.16 4.98
C LEU A 103 -20.08 -16.10 5.06
N LYS A 104 -20.29 -17.35 5.50
CA LYS A 104 -19.25 -18.39 5.49
C LYS A 104 -18.64 -18.59 4.11
N GLU A 105 -19.47 -18.76 3.07
CA GLU A 105 -18.99 -18.93 1.70
C GLU A 105 -18.31 -17.66 1.16
N LYS A 106 -18.85 -16.48 1.47
CA LYS A 106 -18.22 -15.20 1.11
C LYS A 106 -16.81 -15.07 1.70
N MET A 107 -16.66 -15.33 3.00
CA MET A 107 -15.37 -15.28 3.68
C MET A 107 -14.39 -16.30 3.11
N LYS A 108 -14.84 -17.54 2.84
CA LYS A 108 -14.00 -18.58 2.24
C LYS A 108 -13.46 -18.14 0.88
N LYS A 109 -14.33 -17.68 -0.03
CA LYS A 109 -13.93 -17.14 -1.33
C LYS A 109 -12.96 -15.98 -1.17
N ARG A 110 -13.20 -15.10 -0.21
CA ARG A 110 -12.34 -13.95 0.07
C ARG A 110 -10.93 -14.36 0.52
N VAL A 111 -10.82 -15.41 1.33
CA VAL A 111 -9.52 -15.97 1.74
C VAL A 111 -8.76 -16.54 0.55
N GLU A 112 -9.43 -17.27 -0.33
CA GLU A 112 -8.84 -17.80 -1.56
C GLU A 112 -8.31 -16.67 -2.46
N GLU A 113 -9.10 -15.61 -2.66
CA GLU A 113 -8.69 -14.41 -3.38
C GLU A 113 -7.47 -13.72 -2.75
N ARG A 114 -7.41 -13.63 -1.42
CA ARG A 114 -6.26 -13.06 -0.71
C ARG A 114 -5.00 -13.88 -0.95
N ILE A 115 -5.08 -15.20 -0.84
CA ILE A 115 -3.95 -16.10 -1.09
C ILE A 115 -3.44 -15.92 -2.52
N HIS A 116 -4.35 -15.81 -3.50
CA HIS A 116 -4.01 -15.57 -4.89
C HIS A 116 -3.33 -14.20 -5.10
N ASN A 117 -3.92 -13.14 -4.58
CA ASN A 117 -3.46 -11.76 -4.84
C ASN A 117 -2.22 -11.37 -4.04
N TRP A 118 -2.07 -11.88 -2.82
CA TRP A 118 -1.13 -11.37 -1.84
C TRP A 118 -0.11 -12.41 -1.35
N GLY A 119 -0.24 -13.67 -1.78
CA GLY A 119 0.58 -14.79 -1.36
C GLY A 119 0.09 -15.47 -0.07
N PRO A 120 0.69 -16.62 0.30
CA PRO A 120 0.36 -17.33 1.53
C PRO A 120 0.89 -16.58 2.76
N MET A 121 0.18 -15.54 3.19
CA MET A 121 0.50 -14.82 4.44
C MET A 121 -0.41 -15.29 5.58
N GLY A 122 0.22 -15.94 6.57
CA GLY A 122 -0.13 -15.94 8.00
C GLY A 122 -1.43 -16.58 8.49
N VAL A 123 -2.50 -16.67 7.70
CA VAL A 123 -3.83 -17.04 8.25
C VAL A 123 -4.66 -17.94 7.31
N GLY A 124 -4.31 -18.00 6.02
CA GLY A 124 -5.16 -18.65 5.00
C GLY A 124 -5.36 -20.17 5.14
N ARG A 125 -4.48 -20.88 5.86
CA ARG A 125 -4.62 -22.34 6.06
C ARG A 125 -5.54 -22.72 7.23
N GLU A 126 -5.75 -21.83 8.20
CA GLU A 126 -6.42 -22.15 9.48
C GLU A 126 -7.91 -21.78 9.52
N ILE A 127 -8.37 -20.92 8.61
CA ILE A 127 -9.78 -20.48 8.53
C ILE A 127 -10.74 -21.64 8.20
N LYS A 128 -10.21 -22.75 7.67
CA LYS A 128 -11.02 -23.92 7.26
C LYS A 128 -11.71 -24.61 8.44
N GLU A 129 -11.20 -24.48 9.67
CA GLU A 129 -11.66 -25.24 10.84
C GLU A 129 -12.56 -24.46 11.84
N ILE A 130 -12.74 -23.14 11.71
CA ILE A 130 -13.32 -22.30 12.79
C ILE A 130 -14.82 -21.97 12.60
N LEU A 131 -15.43 -22.42 11.50
CA LEU A 131 -16.76 -21.95 11.09
C LEU A 131 -17.86 -22.90 11.55
N GLU A 132 -18.35 -22.71 12.79
CA GLU A 132 -19.54 -23.40 13.32
C GLU A 132 -20.83 -22.74 12.82
N THR A 133 -21.78 -23.54 12.34
CA THR A 133 -23.09 -23.08 11.84
C THR A 133 -24.05 -22.79 13.00
N GLN A 134 -24.83 -21.70 12.92
CA GLN A 134 -25.76 -21.15 13.93
C GLN A 134 -26.88 -22.07 14.49
N LYS A 135 -26.81 -23.41 14.38
CA LYS A 135 -27.99 -24.25 14.64
C LYS A 135 -28.42 -24.35 16.12
N LYS A 136 -27.62 -23.89 17.12
CA LYS A 136 -27.95 -24.02 18.57
C LYS A 136 -27.34 -22.96 19.54
N ILE A 137 -27.02 -21.72 19.13
CA ILE A 137 -26.07 -20.87 19.90
C ILE A 137 -26.56 -19.44 20.21
N ALA A 138 -27.86 -19.21 20.38
CA ALA A 138 -28.30 -17.91 20.92
C ALA A 138 -27.86 -17.68 22.39
N MET A 139 -27.68 -18.76 23.18
CA MET A 139 -27.36 -18.68 24.61
C MET A 139 -25.87 -18.55 24.96
N LYS A 140 -24.94 -18.70 23.99
CA LYS A 140 -23.48 -18.64 24.25
C LYS A 140 -22.77 -17.43 23.64
N THR A 141 -23.53 -16.56 22.98
CA THR A 141 -23.00 -15.30 22.45
C THR A 141 -22.58 -14.39 23.58
N ARG A 142 -21.35 -13.88 23.52
CA ARG A 142 -20.79 -13.00 24.55
C ARG A 142 -20.28 -11.69 24.00
N TYR A 143 -19.76 -11.70 22.77
CA TYR A 143 -19.16 -10.50 22.19
C TYR A 143 -19.75 -10.16 20.83
N SER A 144 -19.63 -8.90 20.44
CA SER A 144 -19.87 -8.43 19.07
C SER A 144 -18.73 -7.52 18.60
N ILE A 145 -18.56 -7.48 17.28
CA ILE A 145 -17.60 -6.60 16.63
C ILE A 145 -18.38 -5.43 16.02
N VAL A 146 -18.00 -4.21 16.41
CA VAL A 146 -18.47 -2.96 15.78
C VAL A 146 -17.28 -2.28 15.15
N ALA A 147 -17.42 -1.80 13.91
CA ALA A 147 -16.35 -1.13 13.20
C ALA A 147 -16.79 0.24 12.67
N LYS A 148 -15.89 1.23 12.79
CA LYS A 148 -16.06 2.57 12.25
C LYS A 148 -14.85 2.98 11.41
N CYS A 149 -15.09 3.52 10.23
CA CYS A 149 -14.05 3.93 9.28
C CYS A 149 -14.22 5.41 8.93
N ASP A 150 -13.25 6.22 9.34
CA ASP A 150 -13.24 7.66 9.13
C ASP A 150 -12.07 8.06 8.22
N GLU A 151 -12.34 8.93 7.25
CA GLU A 151 -11.28 9.62 6.52
C GLU A 151 -10.75 10.79 7.34
N LEU A 152 -9.44 10.79 7.58
CA LEU A 152 -8.73 11.89 8.20
C LEU A 152 -8.42 12.98 7.18
N ARG A 153 -7.84 14.09 7.66
CA ARG A 153 -7.52 15.24 6.80
C ARG A 153 -6.66 14.79 5.61
N PRO A 154 -6.94 15.23 4.36
CA PRO A 154 -6.24 14.76 3.15
C PRO A 154 -4.72 15.00 3.13
N LYS A 155 -4.22 15.84 4.03
CA LYS A 155 -2.81 16.19 4.18
C LYS A 155 -2.04 15.17 5.03
N GLU A 156 -2.72 14.37 5.83
CA GLU A 156 -2.10 13.31 6.62
C GLU A 156 -1.68 12.15 5.72
N ILE A 157 -0.60 11.47 6.10
CA ILE A 157 -0.04 10.35 5.33
C ILE A 157 -0.97 9.14 5.47
N ASP A 158 -1.22 8.69 6.70
CA ASP A 158 -2.19 7.64 7.01
C ASP A 158 -3.58 8.25 7.18
N ASN A 159 -4.19 8.60 6.05
CA ASN A 159 -5.41 9.40 5.99
C ASN A 159 -6.71 8.62 6.27
N ILE A 160 -6.66 7.37 6.71
CA ILE A 160 -7.83 6.58 7.09
C ILE A 160 -7.61 6.01 8.48
N LYS A 161 -8.64 6.16 9.32
CA LYS A 161 -8.72 5.58 10.66
C LYS A 161 -9.84 4.55 10.69
N LEU A 162 -9.47 3.29 10.91
CA LEU A 162 -10.39 2.22 11.22
C LEU A 162 -10.37 1.97 12.73
N VAL A 163 -11.51 2.03 13.39
CA VAL A 163 -11.67 1.65 14.79
C VAL A 163 -12.49 0.37 14.85
N VAL A 164 -11.89 -0.70 15.34
CA VAL A 164 -12.57 -1.98 15.61
C VAL A 164 -12.80 -2.11 17.10
N SER A 165 -14.06 -2.20 17.51
CA SER A 165 -14.50 -2.26 18.89
C SER A 165 -15.12 -3.62 19.19
N ILE A 166 -14.75 -4.19 20.33
CA ILE A 166 -15.32 -5.43 20.84
C ILE A 166 -16.23 -5.08 22.02
N ASN A 167 -17.51 -5.39 21.88
CA ASN A 167 -18.51 -5.11 22.92
C ASN A 167 -18.97 -6.42 23.57
N ASN A 168 -19.38 -6.35 24.83
CA ASN A 168 -20.01 -7.46 25.54
C ASN A 168 -21.53 -7.38 25.34
N GLU A 169 -22.11 -8.36 24.65
CA GLU A 169 -23.54 -8.35 24.31
C GLU A 169 -24.45 -8.38 25.55
N LYS A 170 -23.98 -8.95 26.66
CA LYS A 170 -24.77 -9.04 27.90
C LYS A 170 -24.80 -7.74 28.68
N THR A 171 -23.67 -7.03 28.75
CA THR A 171 -23.54 -5.80 29.54
C THR A 171 -23.66 -4.54 28.68
N GLN A 172 -23.62 -4.67 27.35
CA GLN A 172 -23.55 -3.58 26.38
C GLN A 172 -22.31 -2.69 26.54
N GLU A 173 -21.34 -3.12 27.34
CA GLU A 173 -20.10 -2.38 27.58
C GLU A 173 -19.08 -2.67 26.48
N ASN A 174 -18.33 -1.63 26.11
CA ASN A 174 -17.15 -1.80 25.30
C ASN A 174 -16.05 -2.50 26.13
N VAL A 175 -15.59 -3.65 25.66
CA VAL A 175 -14.49 -4.39 26.30
C VAL A 175 -13.16 -3.74 25.94
N PHE A 176 -12.96 -3.45 24.65
CA PHE A 176 -11.83 -2.69 24.14
C PHE A 176 -12.08 -2.18 22.71
N SER A 177 -11.27 -1.22 22.27
CA SER A 177 -11.25 -0.70 20.90
C SER A 177 -9.83 -0.57 20.37
N ILE A 178 -9.65 -0.92 19.10
CA ILE A 178 -8.35 -0.92 18.41
C ILE A 178 -8.41 0.06 17.24
N PRO A 179 -7.67 1.18 17.32
CA PRO A 179 -7.48 2.07 16.19
C PRO A 179 -6.36 1.55 15.28
N VAL A 180 -6.65 1.45 13.99
CA VAL A 180 -5.69 1.10 12.94
C VAL A 180 -5.72 2.18 11.88
N PHE A 181 -4.53 2.66 11.50
CA PHE A 181 -4.37 3.73 10.53
C PHE A 181 -3.75 3.18 9.25
N PHE A 182 -4.23 3.65 8.10
CA PHE A 182 -3.65 3.32 6.81
C PHE A 182 -3.91 4.40 5.77
N THR A 183 -3.17 4.34 4.67
CA THR A 183 -3.29 5.26 3.54
C THR A 183 -4.25 4.75 2.48
N SER A 184 -5.08 5.65 1.93
CA SER A 184 -5.98 5.33 0.83
C SER A 184 -5.23 5.01 -0.48
N GLN A 185 -5.80 4.13 -1.29
CA GLN A 185 -5.17 3.73 -2.56
C GLN A 185 -4.98 4.92 -3.51
N GLU A 186 -5.96 5.83 -3.54
CA GLU A 186 -5.90 7.06 -4.33
C GLU A 186 -4.74 7.96 -3.91
N LYS A 187 -4.52 8.11 -2.60
CA LYS A 187 -3.40 8.87 -2.06
C LYS A 187 -2.06 8.23 -2.41
N ILE A 188 -1.97 6.90 -2.31
CA ILE A 188 -0.77 6.15 -2.75
C ILE A 188 -0.48 6.40 -4.23
N ILE A 189 -1.51 6.37 -5.08
CA ILE A 189 -1.36 6.64 -6.52
C ILE A 189 -0.92 8.10 -6.75
N SER A 190 -1.52 9.07 -6.06
CA SER A 190 -1.13 10.50 -6.14
C SER A 190 0.34 10.68 -5.80
N MET A 191 0.80 10.16 -4.65
CA MET A 191 2.19 10.28 -4.22
C MET A 191 3.17 9.63 -5.21
N LYS A 192 2.81 8.48 -5.78
CA LYS A 192 3.61 7.81 -6.82
C LYS A 192 3.69 8.63 -8.11
N ASN A 193 2.58 9.23 -8.53
CA ASN A 193 2.51 10.07 -9.73
C ASN A 193 3.29 11.36 -9.58
N GLU A 194 3.16 12.04 -8.43
CA GLU A 194 3.94 13.24 -8.08
C GLU A 194 5.44 12.95 -8.15
N ARG A 195 5.87 11.83 -7.54
CA ARG A 195 7.27 11.38 -7.61
C ARG A 195 7.71 11.08 -9.06
N LYS A 196 6.90 10.37 -9.84
CA LYS A 196 7.19 10.07 -11.25
C LYS A 196 7.33 11.34 -12.08
N ASN A 197 6.48 12.33 -11.85
CA ASN A 197 6.54 13.63 -12.53
C ASN A 197 7.78 14.43 -12.12
N ALA A 198 8.14 14.42 -10.84
CA ALA A 198 9.37 15.03 -10.34
C ALA A 198 10.61 14.38 -10.97
N LEU A 199 10.61 13.05 -11.15
CA LEU A 199 11.69 12.32 -11.84
C LEU A 199 11.75 12.64 -13.34
N LYS A 200 10.61 12.70 -14.03
CA LYS A 200 10.55 13.06 -15.46
C LYS A 200 11.04 14.47 -15.75
N LYS A 201 10.69 15.46 -14.91
CA LYS A 201 11.19 16.85 -15.04
C LYS A 201 12.71 16.95 -14.95
N ARG A 202 13.36 15.96 -14.34
CA ARG A 202 14.82 15.87 -14.21
C ARG A 202 15.50 15.10 -15.33
N GLN A 203 14.78 14.38 -16.18
CA GLN A 203 15.43 13.76 -17.32
C GLN A 203 15.93 14.86 -18.26
N PRO A 204 17.24 14.93 -18.57
CA PRO A 204 17.74 15.88 -19.56
C PRO A 204 16.97 15.67 -20.86
N LYS A 205 16.41 16.75 -21.42
CA LYS A 205 15.77 16.73 -22.74
C LYS A 205 16.84 16.56 -23.81
N PHE A 206 17.41 15.37 -23.94
CA PHE A 206 18.37 15.03 -24.99
C PHE A 206 17.75 15.10 -26.41
N SER A 207 16.44 15.29 -26.54
CA SER A 207 15.73 15.23 -27.83
C SER A 207 15.72 16.52 -28.66
N LYS A 208 16.42 17.60 -28.26
CA LYS A 208 16.41 18.86 -29.03
C LYS A 208 17.76 19.51 -29.33
N ILE A 209 18.89 18.96 -28.89
CA ILE A 209 20.22 19.62 -29.04
C ILE A 209 21.18 18.84 -29.97
N PHE A 210 20.84 17.63 -30.40
CA PHE A 210 21.57 16.98 -31.50
C PHE A 210 20.67 16.76 -32.72
N PRO A 211 20.46 17.77 -33.57
CA PRO A 211 20.47 17.47 -34.99
C PRO A 211 21.94 17.28 -35.39
N ILE A 212 22.20 16.46 -36.42
CA ILE A 212 23.41 16.45 -37.26
C ILE A 212 24.43 15.32 -36.93
N MET A 213 24.54 14.41 -37.90
CA MET A 213 25.68 13.53 -38.28
C MET A 213 25.63 12.06 -37.89
N SER A 214 24.64 11.33 -38.38
CA SER A 214 24.82 9.91 -38.71
C SER A 214 24.17 9.67 -40.08
N LYS A 215 25.01 9.58 -41.14
CA LYS A 215 24.76 8.79 -42.38
C LYS A 215 25.73 9.09 -43.56
N LYS A 216 26.69 10.02 -43.47
CA LYS A 216 27.59 10.33 -44.61
C LYS A 216 29.10 10.12 -44.43
N ALA A 217 29.55 9.49 -43.34
CA ALA A 217 30.98 9.19 -43.15
C ALA A 217 31.36 7.72 -43.45
N PHE A 218 30.54 7.01 -44.24
CA PHE A 218 30.76 5.60 -44.58
C PHE A 218 31.03 5.38 -46.09
N PHE A 219 31.67 6.33 -46.77
CA PHE A 219 32.18 6.09 -48.13
C PHE A 219 33.36 7.03 -48.37
N CYS A 220 34.57 6.49 -48.25
CA CYS A 220 35.78 6.80 -49.04
C CYS A 220 37.03 6.43 -48.24
N THR A 221 37.47 5.18 -48.34
CA THR A 221 38.89 4.82 -48.55
C THR A 221 38.97 3.32 -48.89
N HIS A 222 38.60 2.97 -50.12
CA HIS A 222 39.22 1.82 -50.80
C HIS A 222 39.89 2.36 -52.06
N GLN A 223 41.17 2.71 -51.93
CA GLN A 223 42.08 2.80 -53.06
C GLN A 223 43.14 1.71 -52.92
N LYS A 224 43.13 0.84 -53.95
CA LYS A 224 44.28 0.31 -54.70
C LYS A 224 45.40 -0.41 -53.94
N LYS A 225 45.51 -1.70 -54.22
CA LYS A 225 46.79 -2.32 -54.56
C LYS A 225 46.80 -2.57 -56.06
#